data_AF-W6K5H3-F1
#
_entry.id   AF-W6K5H3-F1
#
_cell.length_a   1.000
_cell.length_b   1.000
_cell.length_c   1.000
_cell.angle_alpha   90.00
_cell.angle_beta   90.00
_cell.angle_gamma   90.00
#
_symmetry.space_group_name_H-M   'P 1'
#
loop_
_entity.id
_entity.type
_entity.pdbx_description
1 polymer ?
#
loop_
_entity_poly.entity_id
_entity_poly.type
_entity_poly.pdbx_seq_one_letter_code
_entity_poly.pdbx_strand_id
1 'polypeptide(L)'
;MSENFECPIWKTAASLVHSGDFGDQQVIESPRAGGRYILTGTARAMIEYLSDDERMSITQWIVEQNLIGAEALVTSTTLKEVRGRSLPHPNDRAEWLLGYLVRISQHIGQNLSFLPLLDVQQDGGGNLHSISMTTYSDSANYLLAWSASAQHEELQFLLKFLERRGYLELGSNGPIPDIVVQPEGFAHVAERSSRPSVSHEAFVAMWFDPSMDEVYELGFEKAIRESGYDPIRIDRKEHINKIDDEIIADIRRSRFLVADFTARVLELDDGQIYEARGGVYFEAGFAHGLDIPIIWTCRHDMTDHLHFDIRQFNHIVWSDAEDLCTKLTNRIGTVIGDGPLKAD
;
A
#
# COMPACT_ATOMS: atom_id res chain seq x y z
N MET A 1 19.80 30.70 -8.49
CA MET A 1 18.93 31.00 -7.33
C MET A 1 17.68 30.18 -7.55
N SER A 2 17.62 28.95 -7.03
CA SER A 2 16.34 28.23 -6.96
C SER A 2 15.48 29.03 -5.97
N GLU A 3 14.30 29.48 -6.39
CA GLU A 3 13.34 30.05 -5.46
C GLU A 3 13.12 29.06 -4.31
N ASN A 4 13.18 29.53 -3.07
CA ASN A 4 12.82 28.73 -1.90
C ASN A 4 11.32 28.39 -2.02
N PHE A 5 11.01 27.22 -2.58
CA PHE A 5 9.65 26.73 -2.65
C PHE A 5 9.27 26.08 -1.33
N GLU A 6 8.18 26.53 -0.72
CA GLU A 6 7.66 25.96 0.51
C GLU A 6 6.54 24.96 0.21
N CYS A 7 6.56 23.82 0.91
CA CYS A 7 5.49 22.84 0.88
C CYS A 7 4.17 23.51 1.29
N PRO A 8 3.12 23.50 0.45
CA PRO A 8 1.82 24.05 0.79
C PRO A 8 1.22 23.51 2.10
N ILE A 9 1.46 22.23 2.42
CA ILE A 9 0.89 21.52 3.58
C ILE A 9 1.56 21.97 4.89
N TRP A 10 2.89 21.97 4.93
CA TRP A 10 3.66 22.13 6.17
C TRP A 10 4.47 23.43 6.26
N LYS A 11 4.55 24.21 5.17
CA LYS A 11 5.39 25.40 5.05
C LYS A 11 6.88 25.13 5.33
N THR A 12 7.31 23.89 5.12
CA THR A 12 8.73 23.48 5.15
C THR A 12 9.34 23.55 3.77
N ALA A 13 10.68 23.50 3.66
CA ALA A 13 11.37 23.45 2.39
C ALA A 13 10.87 22.28 1.51
N ALA A 14 10.68 22.54 0.22
CA ALA A 14 10.23 21.59 -0.78
C ALA A 14 10.76 21.97 -2.17
N SER A 15 10.59 21.08 -3.15
CA SER A 15 10.94 21.34 -4.55
C SER A 15 9.70 21.31 -5.43
N LEU A 16 9.55 22.33 -6.29
CA LEU A 16 8.55 22.31 -7.36
C LEU A 16 9.15 21.59 -8.57
N VAL A 17 8.67 20.38 -8.83
CA VAL A 17 9.19 19.50 -9.90
C VAL A 17 8.62 19.90 -11.26
N HIS A 18 7.33 20.25 -11.31
CA HIS A 18 6.66 20.71 -12.51
C HIS A 18 5.45 21.59 -12.16
N SER A 19 5.26 22.68 -12.90
CA SER A 19 4.00 23.43 -12.96
C SER A 19 3.45 23.27 -14.37
N GLY A 20 2.28 22.64 -14.52
CA GLY A 20 1.74 22.35 -15.85
C GLY A 20 1.30 23.61 -16.59
N ASP A 21 1.58 23.69 -17.90
CA ASP A 21 1.11 24.76 -18.78
C ASP A 21 -0.40 24.64 -19.14
N PHE A 22 -1.05 23.50 -18.81
CA PHE A 22 -2.43 23.17 -19.21
C PHE A 22 -3.34 22.69 -18.05
N GLY A 23 -3.09 23.16 -16.84
CA GLY A 23 -3.96 22.92 -15.69
C GLY A 23 -3.42 23.57 -14.43
N ASP A 24 -4.30 23.92 -13.49
CA ASP A 24 -3.93 24.49 -12.18
C ASP A 24 -3.40 23.39 -11.25
N GLN A 25 -2.37 22.65 -11.70
CA GLN A 25 -1.76 21.53 -11.00
C GLN A 25 -0.26 21.73 -10.84
N GLN A 26 0.23 21.39 -9.65
CA GLN A 26 1.64 21.50 -9.28
C GLN A 26 2.15 20.16 -8.78
N VAL A 27 3.28 19.70 -9.33
CA VAL A 27 3.99 18.52 -8.86
C VAL A 27 5.05 18.97 -7.86
N ILE A 28 4.90 18.52 -6.62
CA ILE A 28 5.69 18.97 -5.48
C ILE A 28 6.40 17.76 -4.88
N GLU A 29 7.69 17.91 -4.58
CA GLU A 29 8.47 16.98 -3.77
C GLU A 29 8.68 17.62 -2.40
N SER A 30 8.09 17.03 -1.35
CA SER A 30 8.21 17.55 0.01
C SER A 30 8.54 16.45 1.00
N PRO A 31 9.73 16.49 1.63
CA PRO A 31 10.09 15.54 2.67
C PRO A 31 9.07 15.47 3.82
N ARG A 32 8.54 16.62 4.24
CA ARG A 32 7.59 16.69 5.37
C ARG A 32 6.20 16.18 5.00
N ALA A 33 5.83 16.24 3.72
CA ALA A 33 4.58 15.68 3.21
C ALA A 33 4.70 14.21 2.81
N GLY A 34 5.89 13.59 2.96
CA GLY A 34 6.09 12.17 2.65
C GLY A 34 6.54 11.89 1.21
N GLY A 35 7.04 12.91 0.51
CA GLY A 35 7.65 12.78 -0.81
C GLY A 35 6.88 13.52 -1.91
N ARG A 36 6.83 12.92 -3.09
CA ARG A 36 6.17 13.47 -4.29
C ARG A 36 4.65 13.45 -4.15
N TYR A 37 3.98 14.52 -4.57
CA TYR A 37 2.54 14.58 -4.75
C TYR A 37 2.13 15.63 -5.80
N ILE A 38 0.91 15.52 -6.31
CA ILE A 38 0.30 16.47 -7.25
C ILE A 38 -0.78 17.25 -6.51
N LEU A 39 -0.75 18.57 -6.60
CA LEU A 39 -1.70 19.45 -5.92
C LEU A 39 -2.52 20.26 -6.92
N THR A 40 -3.86 20.21 -6.83
CA THR A 40 -4.73 21.12 -7.59
C THR A 40 -4.85 22.49 -6.91
N GLY A 41 -5.03 23.57 -7.67
CA GLY A 41 -5.13 24.92 -7.09
C GLY A 41 -6.36 25.12 -6.19
N THR A 42 -7.46 24.42 -6.47
CA THR A 42 -8.62 24.37 -5.56
C THR A 42 -8.28 23.73 -4.22
N ALA A 43 -7.51 22.64 -4.22
CA ALA A 43 -7.03 22.00 -3.00
C ALA A 43 -6.01 22.87 -2.27
N ARG A 44 -5.16 23.61 -3.00
CA ARG A 44 -4.19 24.55 -2.43
C ARG A 44 -4.84 25.59 -1.53
N ALA A 45 -5.97 26.17 -1.95
CA ALA A 45 -6.72 27.12 -1.12
C ALA A 45 -7.32 26.47 0.14
N MET A 46 -7.71 25.20 0.08
CA MET A 46 -8.25 24.48 1.24
C MET A 46 -7.17 24.12 2.26
N ILE A 47 -5.93 23.86 1.81
CA ILE A 47 -4.80 23.46 2.67
C ILE A 47 -4.44 24.54 3.70
N GLU A 48 -4.61 25.82 3.36
CA GLU A 48 -4.26 26.94 4.26
C GLU A 48 -5.00 26.90 5.59
N TYR A 49 -6.20 26.32 5.61
CA TYR A 49 -7.08 26.26 6.78
C TYR A 49 -7.08 24.90 7.48
N LEU A 50 -6.17 23.99 7.11
CA LEU A 50 -6.09 22.68 7.76
C LEU A 50 -5.49 22.78 9.16
N SER A 51 -6.06 22.04 10.11
CA SER A 51 -5.43 21.76 11.40
C SER A 51 -4.20 20.86 11.24
N ASP A 52 -3.37 20.76 12.27
CA ASP A 52 -2.19 19.88 12.23
C ASP A 52 -2.59 18.40 12.10
N ASP A 53 -3.70 17.98 12.71
CA ASP A 53 -4.24 16.61 12.56
C ASP A 53 -4.67 16.35 11.10
N GLU A 54 -5.33 17.31 10.46
CA GLU A 54 -5.75 17.19 9.06
C GLU A 54 -4.54 17.18 8.11
N ARG A 55 -3.52 18.00 8.39
CA ARG A 55 -2.23 17.98 7.67
C ARG A 55 -1.53 16.63 7.83
N MET A 56 -1.68 15.99 8.98
CA MET A 56 -1.12 14.66 9.21
C MET A 56 -1.88 13.57 8.46
N SER A 57 -3.22 13.60 8.48
CA SER A 57 -4.04 12.66 7.71
C SER A 57 -3.73 12.73 6.22
N ILE A 58 -3.53 13.92 5.65
CA ILE A 58 -3.13 14.02 4.25
C ILE A 58 -1.68 13.59 3.99
N THR A 59 -0.75 13.88 4.90
CA THR A 59 0.64 13.43 4.79
C THR A 59 0.72 11.92 4.78
N GLN A 60 -0.01 11.27 5.69
CA GLN A 60 -0.12 9.82 5.74
C GLN A 60 -0.72 9.27 4.44
N TRP A 61 -1.81 9.87 3.95
CA TRP A 61 -2.40 9.46 2.67
C TRP A 61 -1.39 9.56 1.51
N ILE A 62 -0.59 10.63 1.44
CA ILE A 62 0.49 10.76 0.44
C ILE A 62 1.51 9.64 0.58
N VAL A 63 1.98 9.36 1.79
CA VAL A 63 2.91 8.24 2.07
C VAL A 63 2.32 6.90 1.61
N GLU A 64 1.04 6.63 1.90
CA GLU A 64 0.33 5.42 1.48
C GLU A 64 0.30 5.28 -0.05
N GLN A 65 -0.07 6.35 -0.78
CA GLN A 65 -0.11 6.33 -2.25
C GLN A 65 1.28 6.09 -2.84
N ASN A 66 2.31 6.77 -2.31
CA ASN A 66 3.68 6.61 -2.76
C ASN A 66 4.23 5.21 -2.47
N LEU A 67 3.81 4.59 -1.36
CA LEU A 67 4.20 3.23 -1.00
C LEU A 67 3.69 2.18 -2.01
N ILE A 68 2.46 2.34 -2.50
CA ILE A 68 1.85 1.45 -3.51
C ILE A 68 2.22 1.82 -4.95
N GLY A 69 3.03 2.87 -5.15
CA GLY A 69 3.45 3.34 -6.47
C GLY A 69 2.38 4.09 -7.26
N ALA A 70 1.31 4.54 -6.59
CA ALA A 70 0.27 5.37 -7.18
C ALA A 70 0.68 6.85 -7.20
N GLU A 71 0.12 7.65 -8.11
CA GLU A 71 0.30 9.10 -8.08
C GLU A 71 -0.56 9.73 -6.98
N ALA A 72 0.08 10.33 -5.98
CA ALA A 72 -0.61 11.03 -4.89
C ALA A 72 -1.25 12.34 -5.38
N LEU A 73 -2.44 12.26 -5.99
CA LEU A 73 -3.21 13.41 -6.47
C LEU A 73 -4.09 14.01 -5.35
N VAL A 74 -3.64 15.13 -4.79
CA VAL A 74 -4.33 15.91 -3.77
C VAL A 74 -5.35 16.86 -4.43
N THR A 75 -6.62 16.49 -4.32
CA THR A 75 -7.77 17.29 -4.78
C THR A 75 -8.62 17.78 -3.59
N SER A 76 -9.61 18.63 -3.87
CA SER A 76 -10.62 19.03 -2.88
C SER A 76 -11.45 17.85 -2.38
N THR A 77 -11.62 16.80 -3.18
CA THR A 77 -12.29 15.55 -2.78
C THR A 77 -11.39 14.75 -1.83
N THR A 78 -10.12 14.57 -2.18
CA THR A 78 -9.11 13.93 -1.33
C THR A 78 -9.08 14.58 0.07
N LEU A 79 -9.08 15.91 0.12
CA LEU A 79 -9.09 16.67 1.37
C LEU A 79 -10.36 16.44 2.21
N LYS A 80 -11.52 16.23 1.58
CA LYS A 80 -12.77 15.91 2.30
C LYS A 80 -12.76 14.48 2.84
N GLU A 81 -12.17 13.54 2.12
CA GLU A 81 -12.07 12.13 2.52
C GLU A 81 -11.14 11.96 3.72
N VAL A 82 -9.97 12.61 3.71
CA VAL A 82 -8.99 12.49 4.80
C VAL A 82 -9.42 13.20 6.08
N ARG A 83 -10.32 14.20 6.00
CA ARG A 83 -10.88 14.91 7.17
C ARG A 83 -11.64 14.00 8.16
N GLY A 84 -12.15 12.86 7.69
CA GLY A 84 -12.85 11.89 8.52
C GLY A 84 -11.94 10.80 9.11
N ARG A 85 -10.65 10.76 8.74
CA ARG A 85 -9.74 9.72 9.22
C ARG A 85 -9.26 10.03 10.62
N SER A 86 -9.32 9.02 11.49
CA SER A 86 -8.64 9.07 12.79
C SER A 86 -7.15 8.84 12.58
N LEU A 87 -6.31 9.51 13.38
CA LEU A 87 -4.88 9.22 13.38
C LEU A 87 -4.66 7.73 13.76
N PRO A 88 -3.68 7.06 13.13
CA PRO A 88 -3.38 5.66 13.40
C PRO A 88 -2.93 5.45 14.85
N HIS A 89 -3.12 4.23 15.34
CA HIS A 89 -2.69 3.87 16.68
C HIS A 89 -1.16 4.03 16.80
N PRO A 90 -0.61 4.41 17.98
CA PRO A 90 0.84 4.60 18.15
C PRO A 90 1.70 3.40 17.71
N ASN A 91 1.19 2.18 17.85
CA ASN A 91 1.86 0.99 17.33
C ASN A 91 2.01 1.05 15.80
N ASP A 92 0.94 1.35 15.05
CA ASP A 92 1.01 1.39 13.57
C ASP A 92 1.96 2.49 13.09
N ARG A 93 1.95 3.64 13.78
CA ARG A 93 2.90 4.74 13.53
C ARG A 93 4.36 4.31 13.74
N ALA A 94 4.65 3.59 14.83
CA ALA A 94 6.00 3.07 15.09
C ALA A 94 6.43 2.07 14.02
N GLU A 95 5.51 1.25 13.55
CA GLU A 95 5.78 0.21 12.58
C GLU A 95 6.07 0.77 11.18
N TRP A 96 5.33 1.80 10.75
CA TRP A 96 5.64 2.50 9.50
C TRP A 96 6.98 3.22 9.56
N LEU A 97 7.31 3.82 10.70
CA LEU A 97 8.61 4.42 10.93
C LEU A 97 9.73 3.37 10.83
N LEU A 98 9.57 2.19 11.45
CA LEU A 98 10.53 1.09 11.34
C LEU A 98 10.68 0.59 9.89
N GLY A 99 9.57 0.42 9.17
CA GLY A 99 9.57 0.04 7.76
C GLY A 99 10.32 1.04 6.88
N TYR A 100 10.13 2.34 7.13
CA TYR A 100 10.87 3.41 6.45
C TYR A 100 12.37 3.34 6.76
N LEU A 101 12.76 3.20 8.04
CA LEU A 101 14.16 3.11 8.47
C LEU A 101 14.88 1.92 7.83
N VAL A 102 14.22 0.76 7.75
CA VAL A 102 14.72 -0.43 7.04
C VAL A 102 14.89 -0.14 5.55
N ARG A 103 13.94 0.55 4.91
CA ARG A 103 13.98 0.88 3.48
C ARG A 103 15.13 1.81 3.10
N ILE A 104 15.46 2.78 3.95
CA ILE A 104 16.55 3.73 3.70
C ILE A 104 17.94 3.20 4.14
N SER A 105 17.97 2.08 4.86
CA SER A 105 19.22 1.40 5.23
C SER A 105 19.82 0.72 4.00
N GLN A 106 21.02 1.15 3.60
CA GLN A 106 21.76 0.64 2.45
C GLN A 106 22.54 -0.64 2.77
N HIS A 107 22.93 -0.82 4.04
CA HIS A 107 23.57 -2.04 4.53
C HIS A 107 23.22 -2.31 5.99
N ILE A 108 23.34 -3.56 6.43
CA ILE A 108 23.08 -3.97 7.82
C ILE A 108 24.08 -3.25 8.74
N GLY A 109 23.62 -2.84 9.93
CA GLY A 109 24.44 -2.11 10.91
C GLY A 109 24.81 -0.68 10.48
N GLN A 110 24.18 -0.14 9.42
CA GLN A 110 24.37 1.26 9.05
C GLN A 110 23.90 2.19 10.16
N ASN A 111 24.71 3.20 10.45
CA ASN A 111 24.32 4.33 11.27
C ASN A 111 23.65 5.40 10.40
N LEU A 112 22.36 5.64 10.63
CA LEU A 112 21.58 6.66 9.96
C LEU A 112 21.66 7.96 10.76
N SER A 113 22.43 8.93 10.26
CA SER A 113 22.60 10.23 10.88
C SER A 113 21.67 11.29 10.28
N PHE A 114 20.98 12.02 11.15
CA PHE A 114 20.03 13.08 10.79
C PHE A 114 20.52 14.43 11.31
N LEU A 115 21.63 14.90 10.74
CA LEU A 115 22.25 16.14 11.19
C LEU A 115 21.32 17.35 10.94
N PRO A 116 21.22 18.29 11.89
CA PRO A 116 20.52 19.54 11.67
C PRO A 116 21.25 20.40 10.64
N LEU A 117 20.51 21.20 9.89
CA LEU A 117 21.10 22.23 9.03
C LEU A 117 21.55 23.42 9.90
N LEU A 118 22.76 23.91 9.64
CA LEU A 118 23.25 25.15 10.22
C LEU A 118 22.97 26.28 9.24
N ASP A 119 22.11 27.23 9.63
CA ASP A 119 21.96 28.48 8.90
C ASP A 119 22.99 29.48 9.42
N VAL A 120 23.90 29.85 8.52
CA VAL A 120 25.03 30.73 8.81
C VAL A 120 24.74 32.05 8.11
N GLN A 121 24.23 33.02 8.87
CA GLN A 121 24.06 34.37 8.35
C GLN A 121 25.39 35.12 8.45
N GLN A 122 25.88 35.59 7.31
CA GLN A 122 27.03 36.47 7.21
C GLN A 122 26.57 37.89 6.86
N ASP A 123 27.26 38.90 7.37
CA ASP A 123 27.04 40.27 6.94
C ASP A 123 27.58 40.51 5.52
N GLY A 124 27.26 41.66 4.93
CA GLY A 124 27.71 42.05 3.58
C GLY A 124 29.24 42.18 3.42
N GLY A 125 30.01 42.02 4.51
CA GLY A 125 31.47 41.96 4.50
C GLY A 125 32.05 40.54 4.65
N GLY A 126 31.20 39.51 4.73
CA GLY A 126 31.62 38.12 4.93
C GLY A 126 31.96 37.75 6.37
N ASN A 127 31.68 38.63 7.35
CA ASN A 127 31.83 38.28 8.76
C ASN A 127 30.59 37.55 9.26
N LEU A 128 30.81 36.55 10.12
CA LEU A 128 29.76 35.76 10.74
C LEU A 128 28.87 36.66 11.62
N HIS A 129 27.58 36.79 11.26
CA HIS A 129 26.61 37.62 11.96
C HIS A 129 25.77 36.80 12.95
N SER A 130 25.28 35.62 12.56
CA SER A 130 24.62 34.66 13.45
C SER A 130 24.71 33.23 12.91
N ILE A 131 24.72 32.25 13.81
CA ILE A 131 24.46 30.84 13.48
C ILE A 131 23.12 30.50 14.12
N SER A 132 22.13 30.20 13.30
CA SER A 132 20.84 29.67 13.74
C SER A 132 20.75 28.21 13.34
N MET A 133 20.27 27.36 14.24
CA MET A 133 19.92 25.99 13.88
C MET A 133 18.57 26.06 13.16
N THR A 134 18.56 25.92 11.84
CA THR A 134 17.30 25.88 11.11
C THR A 134 16.67 24.51 11.25
N THR A 135 15.34 24.50 11.22
CA THR A 135 14.49 23.32 11.34
C THR A 135 15.00 22.21 10.42
N TYR A 136 15.56 21.17 11.05
CA TYR A 136 15.75 19.79 10.60
C TYR A 136 16.01 19.55 9.10
N SER A 137 17.07 18.79 8.80
CA SER A 137 17.34 18.35 7.42
C SER A 137 16.13 17.66 6.77
N ASP A 138 16.09 17.66 5.43
CA ASP A 138 15.07 16.94 4.66
C ASP A 138 14.86 15.51 5.16
N SER A 139 15.95 14.81 5.50
CA SER A 139 15.94 13.46 6.05
C SER A 139 15.14 13.35 7.36
N ALA A 140 15.19 14.35 8.22
CA ALA A 140 14.42 14.40 9.46
C ALA A 140 12.94 14.72 9.24
N ASN A 141 12.62 15.54 8.24
CA ASN A 141 11.23 15.79 7.83
C ASN A 141 10.54 14.52 7.33
N TYR A 142 11.27 13.62 6.66
CA TYR A 142 10.76 12.30 6.32
C TYR A 142 10.41 11.46 7.55
N LEU A 143 11.23 11.49 8.61
CA LEU A 143 10.90 10.73 9.84
C LEU A 143 9.58 11.20 10.46
N LEU A 144 9.33 12.51 10.47
CA LEU A 144 8.06 13.06 10.94
C LEU A 144 6.88 12.66 10.03
N ALA A 145 7.08 12.63 8.72
CA ALA A 145 6.06 12.20 7.76
C ALA A 145 5.70 10.71 7.95
N TRP A 146 6.69 9.83 7.93
CA TRP A 146 6.52 8.38 8.02
C TRP A 146 6.05 7.88 9.39
N SER A 147 6.24 8.67 10.44
CA SER A 147 5.72 8.39 11.78
C SER A 147 4.35 9.03 12.06
N ALA A 148 3.77 9.72 11.07
CA ALA A 148 2.56 10.54 11.23
C ALA A 148 2.62 11.45 12.46
N SER A 149 3.79 12.06 12.72
CA SER A 149 4.04 12.87 13.91
C SER A 149 3.93 14.35 13.59
N ALA A 150 3.05 15.07 14.29
CA ALA A 150 2.93 16.51 14.16
C ALA A 150 4.08 17.23 14.86
N GLN A 151 4.54 16.66 15.98
CA GLN A 151 5.54 17.23 16.88
C GLN A 151 6.76 16.29 17.04
N HIS A 152 7.89 16.86 17.43
CA HIS A 152 9.15 16.12 17.58
C HIS A 152 9.12 15.18 18.77
N GLU A 153 8.38 15.55 19.81
CA GLU A 153 8.17 14.77 21.03
C GLU A 153 7.51 13.42 20.72
N GLU A 154 6.58 13.39 19.76
CA GLU A 154 5.94 12.16 19.30
C GLU A 154 6.93 11.26 18.55
N LEU A 155 7.71 11.82 17.63
CA LEU A 155 8.75 11.08 16.92
C LEU A 155 9.77 10.49 17.91
N GLN A 156 10.23 11.30 18.87
CA GLN A 156 11.13 10.86 19.93
C GLN A 156 10.53 9.73 20.78
N PHE A 157 9.23 9.81 21.08
CA PHE A 157 8.53 8.75 21.79
C PHE A 157 8.50 7.46 20.96
N LEU A 158 8.18 7.53 19.67
CA LEU A 158 8.12 6.37 18.77
C LEU A 158 9.49 5.74 18.55
N LEU A 159 10.55 6.54 18.41
CA LEU A 159 11.92 6.03 18.33
C LEU A 159 12.31 5.26 19.60
N LYS A 160 12.06 5.83 20.79
CA LYS A 160 12.29 5.14 22.07
C LYS A 160 11.43 3.91 22.25
N PHE A 161 10.21 3.94 21.72
CA PHE A 161 9.31 2.79 21.73
C PHE A 161 9.88 1.62 20.91
N LEU A 162 10.41 1.89 19.71
CA LEU A 162 11.07 0.91 18.87
C LEU A 162 12.40 0.41 19.46
N GLU A 163 13.19 1.30 20.06
CA GLU A 163 14.41 0.93 20.80
C GLU A 163 14.11 -0.03 21.96
N ARG A 164 13.08 0.25 22.76
CA ARG A 164 12.65 -0.63 23.87
C ARG A 164 12.17 -2.01 23.42
N ARG A 165 11.71 -2.13 22.17
CA ARG A 165 11.37 -3.42 21.55
C ARG A 165 12.60 -4.18 21.02
N GLY A 166 13.78 -3.56 21.07
CA GLY A 166 15.01 -4.12 20.52
C GLY A 166 15.14 -3.96 19.01
N TYR A 167 14.26 -3.17 18.36
CA TYR A 167 14.28 -3.01 16.91
C TYR A 167 15.30 -1.97 16.44
N LEU A 168 15.62 -1.02 17.30
CA LEU A 168 16.57 0.06 17.03
C LEU A 168 17.58 0.17 18.17
N GLU A 169 18.72 0.76 17.88
CA GLU A 169 19.64 1.35 18.85
C GLU A 169 19.75 2.85 18.54
N LEU A 170 19.54 3.69 19.55
CA LEU A 170 19.60 5.14 19.41
C LEU A 170 20.92 5.68 19.98
N GLY A 171 21.59 6.51 19.18
CA GLY A 171 22.75 7.28 19.62
C GLY A 171 22.37 8.48 20.49
N SER A 172 23.38 9.20 20.99
CA SER A 172 23.20 10.30 21.93
C SER A 172 23.22 11.70 21.30
N ASN A 173 23.30 11.80 19.97
CA ASN A 173 23.62 13.05 19.29
C ASN A 173 22.37 13.80 18.78
N GLY A 174 22.27 15.08 19.13
CA GLY A 174 21.36 16.02 18.48
C GLY A 174 19.88 15.87 18.83
N PRO A 175 19.03 16.71 18.22
CA PRO A 175 17.59 16.71 18.45
C PRO A 175 16.85 15.51 17.82
N ILE A 176 17.49 14.82 16.87
CA ILE A 176 17.11 13.49 16.40
C ILE A 176 18.35 12.60 16.57
N PRO A 177 18.27 11.50 17.33
CA PRO A 177 19.42 10.63 17.57
C PRO A 177 19.86 9.95 16.27
N ASP A 178 21.14 9.58 16.22
CA ASP A 178 21.62 8.59 15.26
C ASP A 178 20.86 7.27 15.45
N ILE A 179 20.50 6.59 14.37
CA ILE A 179 19.66 5.38 14.43
C ILE A 179 20.39 4.22 13.77
N VAL A 180 20.47 3.08 14.46
CA VAL A 180 20.90 1.81 13.88
C VAL A 180 19.73 0.83 13.97
N VAL A 181 19.28 0.30 12.84
CA VAL A 181 18.29 -0.79 12.83
C VAL A 181 18.96 -2.09 13.27
N GLN A 182 18.43 -2.71 14.31
CA GLN A 182 18.96 -3.95 14.89
C GLN A 182 18.45 -5.18 14.13
N PRO A 183 19.11 -6.36 14.27
CA PRO A 183 18.69 -7.59 13.60
C PRO A 183 17.21 -7.93 13.81
N GLU A 184 16.68 -7.74 15.02
CA GLU A 184 15.28 -7.96 15.37
C GLU A 184 14.34 -7.00 14.63
N GLY A 185 14.78 -5.75 14.38
CA GLY A 185 14.01 -4.78 13.59
C GLY A 185 13.91 -5.19 12.12
N PHE A 186 15.02 -5.67 11.54
CA PHE A 186 15.01 -6.22 10.18
C PHE A 186 14.16 -7.50 10.09
N ALA A 187 14.31 -8.42 11.04
CA ALA A 187 13.53 -9.65 11.09
C ALA A 187 12.03 -9.36 11.20
N HIS A 188 11.64 -8.46 12.10
CA HIS A 188 10.25 -8.06 12.29
C HIS A 188 9.63 -7.43 11.04
N VAL A 189 10.35 -6.52 10.37
CA VAL A 189 9.87 -5.97 9.09
C VAL A 189 9.85 -7.03 8.00
N ALA A 190 10.81 -7.95 7.96
CA ALA A 190 10.80 -9.06 7.01
C ALA A 190 9.65 -10.05 7.27
N GLU A 191 9.27 -10.30 8.52
CA GLU A 191 8.13 -11.15 8.90
C GLU A 191 6.78 -10.50 8.56
N ARG A 192 6.67 -9.17 8.68
CA ARG A 192 5.48 -8.42 8.26
C ARG A 192 5.42 -8.19 6.75
N SER A 193 6.58 -7.98 6.12
CA SER A 193 6.72 -7.86 4.66
C SER A 193 6.68 -9.22 3.98
N SER A 194 6.95 -10.30 4.73
CA SER A 194 6.51 -11.63 4.38
C SER A 194 5.00 -11.68 4.53
N ARG A 195 4.35 -11.11 3.51
CA ARG A 195 3.34 -11.84 2.74
C ARG A 195 3.75 -13.32 2.68
N PRO A 196 2.82 -14.27 2.54
CA PRO A 196 3.17 -15.66 2.28
C PRO A 196 4.01 -15.77 1.00
N SER A 197 5.32 -15.52 1.06
CA SER A 197 6.28 -15.57 -0.05
C SER A 197 6.88 -16.93 -0.21
N VAL A 198 6.61 -17.81 0.75
CA VAL A 198 6.93 -19.23 0.74
C VAL A 198 5.66 -20.09 0.60
N SER A 199 4.46 -19.47 0.64
CA SER A 199 3.26 -20.26 0.41
C SER A 199 3.19 -20.67 -1.05
N HIS A 200 2.99 -21.95 -1.23
CA HIS A 200 2.65 -22.55 -2.51
C HIS A 200 1.13 -22.50 -2.72
N GLU A 201 0.33 -22.03 -1.77
CA GLU A 201 -1.14 -22.05 -1.87
C GLU A 201 -1.67 -20.85 -2.65
N ALA A 202 -2.71 -21.08 -3.47
CA ALA A 202 -3.48 -20.05 -4.15
C ALA A 202 -4.97 -20.24 -3.84
N PHE A 203 -5.62 -19.22 -3.27
CA PHE A 203 -7.04 -19.29 -2.95
C PHE A 203 -7.89 -19.08 -4.20
N VAL A 204 -8.91 -19.91 -4.42
CA VAL A 204 -9.86 -19.76 -5.53
C VAL A 204 -11.23 -19.39 -4.96
N ALA A 205 -11.55 -18.11 -5.05
CA ALA A 205 -12.86 -17.56 -4.72
C ALA A 205 -13.76 -17.65 -5.96
N MET A 206 -14.65 -18.64 -5.99
CA MET A 206 -15.56 -18.84 -7.11
C MET A 206 -16.86 -19.47 -6.66
N TRP A 207 -17.78 -19.64 -7.60
CA TRP A 207 -19.04 -20.31 -7.34
C TRP A 207 -18.91 -21.85 -7.38
N PHE A 208 -19.50 -22.55 -6.41
CA PHE A 208 -19.44 -24.02 -6.27
C PHE A 208 -20.61 -24.76 -6.93
N ASP A 209 -21.30 -24.14 -7.89
CA ASP A 209 -22.36 -24.83 -8.61
C ASP A 209 -21.76 -25.91 -9.53
N PRO A 210 -22.39 -27.08 -9.66
CA PRO A 210 -21.87 -28.17 -10.48
C PRO A 210 -21.58 -27.77 -11.94
N SER A 211 -22.27 -26.76 -12.48
CA SER A 211 -21.98 -26.22 -13.82
C SER A 211 -20.58 -25.61 -13.96
N MET A 212 -19.91 -25.29 -12.86
CA MET A 212 -18.58 -24.69 -12.83
C MET A 212 -17.48 -25.71 -12.55
N ASP A 213 -17.79 -26.98 -12.29
CA ASP A 213 -16.78 -27.99 -11.91
C ASP A 213 -15.79 -28.25 -13.05
N GLU A 214 -16.24 -28.36 -14.30
CA GLU A 214 -15.35 -28.53 -15.46
C GLU A 214 -14.40 -27.34 -15.62
N VAL A 215 -14.92 -26.12 -15.49
CA VAL A 215 -14.13 -24.88 -15.58
C VAL A 215 -13.13 -24.79 -14.42
N TYR A 216 -13.50 -25.26 -13.23
CA TYR A 216 -12.58 -25.36 -12.11
C TYR A 216 -11.45 -26.34 -12.39
N GLU A 217 -11.77 -27.60 -12.73
CA GLU A 217 -10.77 -28.66 -12.85
C GLU A 217 -9.83 -28.43 -14.05
N LEU A 218 -10.40 -28.11 -15.21
CA LEU A 218 -9.63 -27.96 -16.45
C LEU A 218 -9.08 -26.55 -16.66
N GLY A 219 -9.65 -25.54 -15.99
CA GLY A 219 -9.25 -24.15 -16.08
C GLY A 219 -8.46 -23.65 -14.88
N PHE A 220 -9.15 -23.43 -13.75
CA PHE A 220 -8.56 -22.82 -12.55
C PHE A 220 -7.49 -23.71 -11.90
N GLU A 221 -7.85 -24.93 -11.51
CA GLU A 221 -6.96 -25.88 -10.82
C GLU A 221 -5.76 -26.22 -11.68
N LYS A 222 -5.99 -26.58 -12.94
CA LYS A 222 -4.91 -26.91 -13.88
C LYS A 222 -3.91 -25.77 -14.06
N ALA A 223 -4.37 -24.54 -14.31
CA ALA A 223 -3.47 -23.39 -14.50
C ALA A 223 -2.63 -23.06 -13.26
N ILE A 224 -3.25 -23.12 -12.07
CA ILE A 224 -2.56 -22.86 -10.80
C ILE A 224 -1.47 -23.92 -10.56
N ARG A 225 -1.80 -25.20 -10.79
CA ARG A 225 -0.84 -26.31 -10.64
C ARG A 225 0.29 -26.25 -11.65
N GLU A 226 0.00 -25.97 -12.93
CA GLU A 226 1.03 -25.80 -13.97
C GLU A 226 1.95 -24.60 -13.69
N SER A 227 1.45 -23.61 -12.94
CA SER A 227 2.26 -22.48 -12.48
C SER A 227 3.07 -22.77 -11.22
N GLY A 228 2.99 -23.98 -10.64
CA GLY A 228 3.77 -24.40 -9.46
C GLY A 228 3.15 -24.05 -8.11
N TYR A 229 1.82 -23.91 -8.05
CA TYR A 229 1.06 -23.61 -6.84
C TYR A 229 -0.03 -24.66 -6.58
N ASP A 230 -0.50 -24.76 -5.34
CA ASP A 230 -1.61 -25.60 -4.91
C ASP A 230 -2.91 -24.77 -4.79
N PRO A 231 -3.94 -25.07 -5.58
CA PRO A 231 -5.22 -24.37 -5.49
C PRO A 231 -6.01 -24.81 -4.26
N ILE A 232 -6.54 -23.84 -3.52
CA ILE A 232 -7.44 -24.04 -2.38
C ILE A 232 -8.84 -23.58 -2.76
N ARG A 233 -9.80 -24.52 -2.77
CA ARG A 233 -11.24 -24.26 -2.91
C ARG A 233 -11.95 -24.79 -1.66
N ILE A 234 -12.63 -23.93 -0.92
CA ILE A 234 -13.06 -24.23 0.46
C ILE A 234 -14.04 -25.40 0.56
N ASP A 235 -14.92 -25.60 -0.44
CA ASP A 235 -15.90 -26.68 -0.49
C ASP A 235 -15.27 -28.08 -0.67
N ARG A 236 -14.01 -28.16 -1.14
CA ARG A 236 -13.28 -29.42 -1.33
C ARG A 236 -12.43 -29.84 -0.13
N LYS A 237 -12.46 -29.06 0.96
CA LYS A 237 -11.66 -29.31 2.17
C LYS A 237 -12.55 -29.74 3.34
N GLU A 238 -12.23 -30.86 3.97
CA GLU A 238 -12.91 -31.26 5.20
C GLU A 238 -12.47 -30.35 6.37
N HIS A 239 -13.43 -29.79 7.10
CA HIS A 239 -13.17 -29.01 8.31
C HIS A 239 -14.27 -29.21 9.36
N ILE A 240 -13.92 -29.06 10.63
CA ILE A 240 -14.85 -29.13 11.78
C ILE A 240 -15.27 -27.71 12.23
N ASN A 241 -14.47 -26.70 11.85
CA ASN A 241 -14.67 -25.31 12.23
C ASN A 241 -15.76 -24.63 11.38
N LYS A 242 -16.12 -23.39 11.74
CA LYS A 242 -16.98 -22.55 10.91
C LYS A 242 -16.27 -22.26 9.59
N ILE A 243 -16.98 -22.46 8.48
CA ILE A 243 -16.48 -22.26 7.11
C ILE A 243 -15.82 -20.88 6.97
N ASP A 244 -16.47 -19.83 7.50
CA ASP A 244 -15.98 -18.45 7.39
C ASP A 244 -14.59 -18.25 8.02
N ASP A 245 -14.32 -18.91 9.15
CA ASP A 245 -13.01 -18.82 9.83
C ASP A 245 -11.92 -19.51 9.00
N GLU A 246 -12.25 -20.63 8.33
CA GLU A 246 -11.34 -21.34 7.43
C GLU A 246 -11.08 -20.55 6.15
N ILE A 247 -12.10 -19.91 5.56
CA ILE A 247 -11.95 -19.01 4.41
C ILE A 247 -10.96 -17.89 4.74
N ILE A 248 -11.16 -17.19 5.86
CA ILE A 248 -10.26 -16.10 6.29
C ILE A 248 -8.84 -16.62 6.51
N ALA A 249 -8.70 -17.80 7.12
CA ALA A 249 -7.41 -18.40 7.39
C ALA A 249 -6.69 -18.84 6.11
N ASP A 250 -7.38 -19.46 5.16
CA ASP A 250 -6.85 -19.91 3.88
C ASP A 250 -6.49 -18.73 2.97
N ILE A 251 -7.31 -17.67 2.95
CA ILE A 251 -6.95 -16.42 2.25
C ILE A 251 -5.66 -15.84 2.82
N ARG A 252 -5.52 -15.73 4.16
CA ARG A 252 -4.30 -15.19 4.80
C ARG A 252 -3.05 -16.00 4.49
N ARG A 253 -3.18 -17.32 4.31
CA ARG A 253 -2.05 -18.22 3.99
C ARG A 253 -1.69 -18.22 2.51
N SER A 254 -2.60 -17.78 1.63
CA SER A 254 -2.43 -17.89 0.19
C SER A 254 -1.48 -16.83 -0.37
N ARG A 255 -0.61 -17.27 -1.30
CA ARG A 255 0.32 -16.40 -2.04
C ARG A 255 -0.40 -15.34 -2.87
N PHE A 256 -1.52 -15.74 -3.47
CA PHE A 256 -2.41 -14.91 -4.27
C PHE A 256 -3.82 -15.51 -4.24
N LEU A 257 -4.79 -14.73 -4.69
CA LEU A 257 -6.18 -15.14 -4.81
C LEU A 257 -6.62 -15.02 -6.28
N VAL A 258 -7.38 -16.01 -6.76
CA VAL A 258 -8.10 -15.94 -8.03
C VAL A 258 -9.58 -15.77 -7.70
N ALA A 259 -10.19 -14.68 -8.17
CA ALA A 259 -11.59 -14.35 -7.90
C ALA A 259 -12.42 -14.39 -9.18
N ASP A 260 -13.40 -15.30 -9.26
CA ASP A 260 -14.30 -15.40 -10.39
C ASP A 260 -15.68 -14.79 -10.10
N PHE A 261 -16.01 -13.75 -10.86
CA PHE A 261 -17.24 -12.97 -10.68
C PHE A 261 -18.38 -13.39 -11.60
N THR A 262 -18.31 -14.59 -12.19
CA THR A 262 -19.36 -15.14 -13.04
C THR A 262 -20.66 -15.27 -12.24
N ALA A 263 -21.72 -14.62 -12.72
CA ALA A 263 -23.03 -14.62 -12.07
C ALA A 263 -23.90 -15.79 -12.57
N ARG A 264 -24.86 -16.21 -11.73
CA ARG A 264 -25.93 -17.11 -12.18
C ARG A 264 -26.97 -16.28 -12.93
N VAL A 265 -27.43 -16.79 -14.07
CA VAL A 265 -28.61 -16.25 -14.77
C VAL A 265 -29.85 -16.97 -14.28
N LEU A 266 -30.83 -16.21 -13.84
CA LEU A 266 -32.17 -16.70 -13.50
C LEU A 266 -33.14 -16.16 -14.56
N GLU A 267 -33.71 -17.07 -15.35
CA GLU A 267 -34.79 -16.72 -16.28
C GLU A 267 -36.11 -16.60 -15.51
N LEU A 268 -36.80 -15.48 -15.72
CA LEU A 268 -38.13 -15.17 -15.18
C LEU A 268 -39.10 -14.94 -16.32
N ASP A 269 -40.40 -15.05 -16.04
CA ASP A 269 -41.47 -14.81 -17.01
C ASP A 269 -41.42 -13.39 -17.63
N ASP A 270 -40.78 -12.43 -16.95
CA ASP A 270 -40.66 -11.02 -17.34
C ASP A 270 -39.21 -10.55 -17.62
N GLY A 271 -38.22 -11.45 -17.67
CA GLY A 271 -36.84 -11.09 -18.00
C GLY A 271 -35.77 -12.03 -17.45
N GLN A 272 -34.55 -11.52 -17.29
CA GLN A 272 -33.43 -12.26 -16.70
C GLN A 272 -32.85 -11.48 -15.53
N ILE A 273 -32.50 -12.19 -14.45
CA ILE A 273 -31.79 -11.62 -13.29
C ILE A 273 -30.42 -12.28 -13.19
N TYR A 274 -29.41 -11.46 -12.92
CA TYR A 274 -28.03 -11.90 -12.69
C TYR A 274 -27.76 -11.90 -11.18
N GLU A 275 -27.59 -13.08 -10.61
CA GLU A 275 -27.27 -13.23 -9.19
C GLU A 275 -25.74 -13.19 -9.00
N ALA A 276 -25.26 -12.05 -8.53
CA ALA A 276 -23.86 -11.87 -8.14
C ALA A 276 -23.53 -12.65 -6.85
N ARG A 277 -22.30 -13.13 -6.72
CA ARG A 277 -21.86 -13.95 -5.59
C ARG A 277 -21.24 -13.11 -4.48
N GLY A 278 -22.07 -12.62 -3.55
CA GLY A 278 -21.62 -11.76 -2.45
C GLY A 278 -20.40 -12.28 -1.66
N GLY A 279 -20.28 -13.60 -1.51
CA GLY A 279 -19.10 -14.22 -0.90
C GLY A 279 -17.79 -13.91 -1.63
N VAL A 280 -17.76 -14.04 -2.96
CA VAL A 280 -16.57 -13.74 -3.78
C VAL A 280 -16.15 -12.27 -3.65
N TYR A 281 -17.12 -11.34 -3.58
CA TYR A 281 -16.82 -9.92 -3.35
C TYR A 281 -16.22 -9.68 -1.97
N PHE A 282 -16.73 -10.35 -0.93
CA PHE A 282 -16.18 -10.26 0.41
C PHE A 282 -14.75 -10.81 0.48
N GLU A 283 -14.51 -11.99 -0.11
CA GLU A 283 -13.21 -12.67 -0.14
C GLU A 283 -12.17 -11.86 -0.92
N ALA A 284 -12.55 -11.35 -2.11
CA ALA A 284 -11.70 -10.48 -2.91
C ALA A 284 -11.44 -9.14 -2.19
N GLY A 285 -12.45 -8.53 -1.58
CA GLY A 285 -12.29 -7.30 -0.79
C GLY A 285 -11.38 -7.50 0.42
N PHE A 286 -11.50 -8.64 1.10
CA PHE A 286 -10.66 -9.00 2.24
C PHE A 286 -9.21 -9.22 1.81
N ALA A 287 -8.97 -10.00 0.74
CA ALA A 287 -7.65 -10.18 0.17
C ALA A 287 -7.03 -8.85 -0.29
N HIS A 288 -7.84 -7.97 -0.88
CA HIS A 288 -7.42 -6.64 -1.32
C HIS A 288 -6.99 -5.78 -0.13
N GLY A 289 -7.75 -5.79 0.96
CA GLY A 289 -7.40 -5.09 2.20
C GLY A 289 -6.16 -5.64 2.92
N LEU A 290 -5.71 -6.85 2.56
CA LEU A 290 -4.48 -7.48 3.06
C LEU A 290 -3.30 -7.34 2.08
N ASP A 291 -3.46 -6.59 0.99
CA ASP A 291 -2.50 -6.50 -0.11
C ASP A 291 -2.08 -7.86 -0.71
N ILE A 292 -2.97 -8.85 -0.65
CA ILE A 292 -2.78 -10.14 -1.33
C ILE A 292 -3.09 -9.91 -2.82
N PRO A 293 -2.19 -10.30 -3.75
CA PRO A 293 -2.46 -10.15 -5.18
C PRO A 293 -3.73 -10.88 -5.60
N ILE A 294 -4.60 -10.20 -6.36
CA ILE A 294 -5.84 -10.78 -6.87
C ILE A 294 -5.78 -10.85 -8.39
N ILE A 295 -6.04 -12.05 -8.92
CA ILE A 295 -6.31 -12.26 -10.34
C ILE A 295 -7.83 -12.29 -10.51
N TRP A 296 -8.36 -11.24 -11.12
CA TRP A 296 -9.78 -11.06 -11.36
C TRP A 296 -10.18 -11.85 -12.61
N THR A 297 -11.24 -12.64 -12.54
CA THR A 297 -11.74 -13.42 -13.69
C THR A 297 -13.26 -13.26 -13.82
N CYS A 298 -13.75 -13.37 -15.06
CA CYS A 298 -15.19 -13.37 -15.33
C CYS A 298 -15.45 -14.03 -16.68
N ARG A 299 -16.53 -14.81 -16.77
CA ARG A 299 -16.96 -15.37 -18.05
C ARG A 299 -17.40 -14.26 -19.02
N HIS A 300 -17.08 -14.42 -20.30
CA HIS A 300 -17.27 -13.39 -21.33
C HIS A 300 -18.72 -12.90 -21.49
N ASP A 301 -19.71 -13.77 -21.28
CA ASP A 301 -21.14 -13.46 -21.35
C ASP A 301 -21.65 -12.70 -20.11
N MET A 302 -20.81 -12.52 -19.08
CA MET A 302 -21.16 -11.87 -17.81
C MET A 302 -20.44 -10.54 -17.58
N THR A 303 -19.56 -10.10 -18.49
CA THR A 303 -18.72 -8.92 -18.25
C THR A 303 -19.52 -7.62 -18.09
N ASP A 304 -20.62 -7.47 -18.83
CA ASP A 304 -21.49 -6.29 -18.77
C ASP A 304 -22.32 -6.23 -17.47
N HIS A 305 -22.37 -7.35 -16.75
CA HIS A 305 -23.15 -7.53 -15.52
C HIS A 305 -22.29 -7.44 -14.24
N LEU A 306 -20.97 -7.20 -14.37
CA LEU A 306 -20.09 -6.97 -13.23
C LEU A 306 -20.53 -5.75 -12.39
N HIS A 307 -20.29 -5.80 -11.08
CA HIS A 307 -20.59 -4.64 -10.21
C HIS A 307 -19.69 -3.45 -10.55
N PHE A 308 -20.22 -2.22 -10.46
CA PHE A 308 -19.51 -1.02 -10.91
C PHE A 308 -18.17 -0.81 -10.18
N ASP A 309 -18.10 -1.16 -8.89
CA ASP A 309 -16.89 -1.02 -8.06
C ASP A 309 -15.70 -1.84 -8.56
N ILE A 310 -15.95 -2.96 -9.24
CA ILE A 310 -14.88 -3.86 -9.70
C ILE A 310 -14.61 -3.75 -11.19
N ARG A 311 -15.50 -3.16 -12.00
CA ARG A 311 -15.36 -3.08 -13.47
C ARG A 311 -14.04 -2.46 -13.95
N GLN A 312 -13.39 -1.65 -13.13
CA GLN A 312 -12.13 -1.00 -13.49
C GLN A 312 -10.92 -1.93 -13.36
N PHE A 313 -11.04 -3.05 -12.65
CA PHE A 313 -9.96 -4.03 -12.53
C PHE A 313 -9.79 -4.83 -13.83
N ASN A 314 -8.54 -5.22 -14.13
CA ASN A 314 -8.21 -5.99 -15.31
C ASN A 314 -8.63 -7.46 -15.12
N HIS A 315 -9.84 -7.78 -15.58
CA HIS A 315 -10.37 -9.13 -15.55
C HIS A 315 -9.80 -9.98 -16.68
N ILE A 316 -9.43 -11.22 -16.36
CA ILE A 316 -9.34 -12.29 -17.36
C ILE A 316 -10.76 -12.61 -17.80
N VAL A 317 -11.10 -12.20 -19.02
CA VAL A 317 -12.35 -12.55 -19.67
C VAL A 317 -12.15 -13.87 -20.39
N TRP A 318 -12.90 -14.91 -19.99
CA TRP A 318 -12.75 -16.27 -20.50
C TRP A 318 -14.02 -16.81 -21.15
N SER A 319 -13.86 -17.67 -22.16
CA SER A 319 -14.98 -18.27 -22.90
C SER A 319 -15.24 -19.73 -22.56
N ASP A 320 -14.19 -20.48 -22.26
CA ASP A 320 -14.22 -21.89 -21.87
C ASP A 320 -13.03 -22.21 -20.93
N ALA A 321 -12.95 -23.46 -20.48
CA ALA A 321 -11.94 -23.90 -19.52
C ALA A 321 -10.51 -23.85 -20.10
N GLU A 322 -10.32 -24.12 -21.40
CA GLU A 322 -9.00 -24.14 -22.05
C GLU A 322 -8.45 -22.70 -22.22
N ASP A 323 -9.32 -21.79 -22.65
CA ASP A 323 -9.03 -20.36 -22.74
C ASP A 323 -8.70 -19.77 -21.36
N LEU A 324 -9.50 -20.11 -20.34
CA LEU A 324 -9.23 -19.75 -18.96
C LEU A 324 -7.87 -20.27 -18.50
N CYS A 325 -7.58 -21.56 -18.72
CA CYS A 325 -6.32 -22.19 -18.31
C CYS A 325 -5.12 -21.43 -18.89
N THR A 326 -5.16 -21.15 -20.19
CA THR A 326 -4.08 -20.47 -20.91
C THR A 326 -3.88 -19.04 -20.40
N LYS A 327 -4.97 -18.26 -20.29
CA LYS A 327 -4.89 -16.86 -19.84
C LYS A 327 -4.47 -16.75 -18.38
N LEU A 328 -4.98 -17.63 -17.51
CA LEU A 328 -4.67 -17.64 -16.10
C LEU A 328 -3.20 -18.02 -15.85
N THR A 329 -2.69 -19.07 -16.51
CA THR A 329 -1.27 -19.47 -16.42
C THR A 329 -0.34 -18.31 -16.81
N ASN A 330 -0.63 -17.65 -17.94
CA ASN A 330 0.14 -16.48 -18.38
C ASN A 330 0.09 -15.32 -17.38
N ARG A 331 -1.08 -15.07 -16.79
CA ARG A 331 -1.25 -14.02 -15.78
C ARG A 331 -0.49 -14.34 -14.50
N ILE A 332 -0.54 -15.58 -14.01
CA ILE A 332 0.21 -16.03 -12.83
C ILE A 332 1.70 -15.84 -13.10
N GLY A 333 2.22 -16.37 -14.21
CA GLY A 333 3.64 -16.23 -14.56
C GLY A 333 4.11 -14.77 -14.69
N THR A 334 3.25 -13.87 -15.15
CA THR A 334 3.60 -12.44 -15.32
C THR A 334 3.51 -11.64 -14.03
N VAL A 335 2.48 -11.86 -13.21
CA VAL A 335 2.15 -11.01 -12.06
C VAL A 335 2.68 -11.59 -10.76
N ILE A 336 2.69 -12.91 -10.63
CA ILE A 336 3.12 -13.62 -9.41
C ILE A 336 4.51 -14.22 -9.60
N GLY A 337 4.77 -14.79 -10.77
CA GLY A 337 5.95 -15.60 -11.07
C GLY A 337 5.71 -17.09 -10.80
N ASP A 338 6.67 -17.91 -11.20
CA ASP A 338 6.60 -19.37 -11.04
C ASP A 338 6.67 -19.77 -9.56
N GLY A 339 5.81 -20.72 -9.20
CA GLY A 339 5.69 -21.24 -7.85
C GLY A 339 6.73 -22.31 -7.52
N PRO A 340 6.95 -22.58 -6.23
CA PRO A 340 8.00 -23.49 -5.77
C PRO A 340 7.76 -24.97 -6.12
N LEU A 341 6.55 -25.34 -6.56
CA LEU A 341 6.21 -26.71 -6.97
C LEU A 341 6.34 -26.93 -8.49
N LYS A 342 6.75 -25.92 -9.25
CA LYS A 342 6.91 -26.05 -10.69
C LYS A 342 8.08 -27.00 -10.96
N ALA A 343 7.84 -28.09 -11.69
CA ALA A 343 8.89 -29.01 -12.09
C ALA A 343 9.79 -28.36 -13.16
N ASP A 344 11.10 -28.59 -13.05
CA ASP A 344 12.13 -28.14 -14.02
C ASP A 344 11.92 -28.71 -15.44
#